data_AF-A0A0E0BQ61-F1
#
_entry.id   AF-A0A0E0BQ61-F1
#
_cell.length_a   1.000
_cell.length_b   1.000
_cell.length_c   1.000
_cell.angle_alpha   90.00
_cell.angle_beta   90.00
_cell.angle_gamma   90.00
#
_symmetry.space_group_name_H-M   'P 1'
#
loop_
_entity.id
_entity.type
_entity.pdbx_description
1 polymer ?
#
loop_
_entity_poly.entity_id
_entity_poly.type
_entity_poly.pdbx_seq_one_letter_code
_entity_poly.pdbx_strand_id
1 'polypeptide(L)'
;MAAGTMTMGGIRCPVCFAAMAAGQAIFTAECSHTFHLRCVPGGAAVCPVCAAPWRDAPSPPTTSSIPAAYDDDDPVEPVAPAARNSSGGGGGVLVLKTHCEYPALSRGAARDGFAVLVHAKAPAAAGRAPLDLVTVLDVSTSMTGDKLALVKRAMGFVIDSLGAADRLSVVAFATDARGCSA
;
A
#
# COMPACT_ATOMS: atom_id res chain seq x y z
N MET A 1 28.64 -18.86 -48.87
CA MET A 1 28.09 -19.16 -47.53
C MET A 1 27.67 -17.84 -46.90
N ALA A 2 26.42 -17.43 -47.13
CA ALA A 2 25.88 -16.24 -46.48
C ALA A 2 25.44 -16.64 -45.07
N ALA A 3 26.04 -16.02 -44.06
CA ALA A 3 25.59 -16.13 -42.68
C ALA A 3 24.22 -15.46 -42.57
N GLY A 4 23.16 -16.26 -42.71
CA GLY A 4 21.81 -15.86 -42.30
C GLY A 4 21.80 -15.79 -40.78
N THR A 5 21.98 -14.59 -40.23
CA THR A 5 21.64 -14.29 -38.85
C THR A 5 20.15 -14.54 -38.68
N MET A 6 19.79 -15.72 -38.18
CA MET A 6 18.47 -15.94 -37.61
C MET A 6 18.39 -15.02 -36.39
N THR A 7 17.87 -13.81 -36.61
CA THR A 7 17.36 -13.00 -35.52
C THR A 7 16.33 -13.87 -34.83
N MET A 8 16.66 -14.34 -33.61
CA MET A 8 15.65 -14.94 -32.74
C MET A 8 14.56 -13.89 -32.59
N GLY A 9 13.45 -14.09 -33.30
CA GLY A 9 12.28 -13.25 -33.22
C GLY A 9 11.83 -13.23 -31.77
N GLY A 10 12.18 -12.15 -31.07
CA GLY A 10 11.76 -11.95 -29.69
C GLY A 10 10.25 -12.12 -29.63
N ILE A 11 9.78 -12.96 -28.70
CA ILE A 11 8.36 -13.25 -28.59
C ILE A 11 7.63 -11.92 -28.35
N ARG A 12 6.72 -11.54 -29.24
CA ARG A 12 5.97 -10.29 -29.15
C ARG A 12 4.67 -10.53 -28.42
N CYS A 13 4.24 -9.57 -27.62
CA CYS A 13 2.93 -9.63 -26.96
C CYS A 13 1.83 -9.58 -28.04
N PRO A 14 0.92 -10.56 -28.10
CA PRO A 14 -0.17 -10.57 -29.08
C PRO A 14 -1.23 -9.48 -28.85
N VAL A 15 -1.25 -8.85 -27.68
CA VAL A 15 -2.23 -7.80 -27.34
C VAL A 15 -1.73 -6.40 -27.70
N CYS A 16 -0.46 -6.09 -27.44
CA CYS A 16 0.10 -4.75 -27.67
C CYS A 16 1.24 -4.71 -28.70
N PHE A 17 1.59 -5.86 -29.29
CA PHE A 17 2.65 -6.04 -30.28
C PHE A 17 4.06 -5.60 -29.85
N ALA A 18 4.27 -5.21 -28.58
CA ALA A 18 5.60 -4.90 -28.05
C ALA A 18 6.41 -6.18 -27.78
N ALA A 19 7.74 -6.10 -27.91
CA ALA A 19 8.64 -7.19 -27.58
C ALA A 19 8.55 -7.54 -26.08
N MET A 20 8.49 -8.82 -25.74
CA MET A 20 8.55 -9.29 -24.36
C MET A 20 10.02 -9.37 -23.94
N ALA A 21 10.54 -8.28 -23.37
CA ALA A 21 11.93 -8.17 -22.93
C ALA A 21 12.12 -8.64 -21.48
N ALA A 22 13.35 -9.02 -21.13
CA ALA A 22 13.73 -9.32 -19.75
C ALA A 22 13.44 -8.12 -18.84
N GLY A 23 12.67 -8.33 -17.76
CA GLY A 23 12.26 -7.29 -16.82
C GLY A 23 10.82 -6.78 -16.99
N GLN A 24 10.07 -7.25 -17.99
CA GLN A 24 8.62 -7.00 -18.07
C GLN A 24 7.85 -8.17 -17.44
N ALA A 25 6.80 -7.85 -16.67
CA ALA A 25 5.91 -8.88 -16.13
C ALA A 25 5.16 -9.56 -17.28
N ILE A 26 5.50 -10.82 -17.53
CA ILE A 26 4.90 -11.68 -18.56
C ILE A 26 3.98 -12.68 -17.85
N PHE A 27 2.79 -12.89 -18.39
CA PHE A 27 1.85 -13.90 -17.95
C PHE A 27 1.73 -14.98 -19.03
N THR A 28 1.78 -16.24 -18.61
CA THR A 28 1.53 -17.40 -19.46
C THR A 28 0.21 -18.02 -19.03
N ALA A 29 -0.81 -17.96 -19.88
CA ALA A 29 -2.10 -18.58 -19.61
C ALA A 29 -2.00 -20.12 -19.66
N GLU A 30 -2.98 -20.81 -19.05
CA GLU A 30 -3.11 -22.28 -19.10
C GLU A 30 -3.19 -22.84 -20.53
N CYS A 31 -3.60 -22.01 -21.50
CA CYS A 31 -3.61 -22.32 -22.93
C CYS A 31 -2.26 -22.09 -23.62
N SER A 32 -1.16 -21.97 -22.88
CA SER A 32 0.21 -21.74 -23.37
C SER A 32 0.45 -20.42 -24.12
N HIS A 33 -0.47 -19.45 -24.04
CA HIS A 33 -0.28 -18.13 -24.63
C HIS A 33 0.43 -17.18 -23.66
N THR A 34 1.44 -16.46 -24.15
CA THR A 34 2.21 -15.47 -23.39
C THR A 34 1.90 -14.04 -23.82
N PHE A 35 1.71 -13.15 -22.85
CA PHE A 35 1.50 -11.71 -23.06
C PHE A 35 1.92 -10.94 -21.81
N HIS A 36 2.02 -9.61 -21.88
CA HIS A 36 2.32 -8.81 -20.69
C HIS A 36 1.20 -8.90 -19.65
N LEU A 37 1.53 -8.91 -18.36
CA LEU A 37 0.56 -8.91 -17.25
C LEU A 37 -0.41 -7.71 -17.33
N ARG A 38 0.08 -6.55 -17.78
CA ARG A 38 -0.72 -5.34 -18.05
C ARG A 38 -1.71 -5.46 -19.22
N CYS A 39 -1.52 -6.44 -20.10
CA CYS A 39 -2.36 -6.67 -21.27
C CYS A 39 -3.55 -7.61 -20.95
N VAL A 40 -3.67 -8.09 -19.71
CA VAL A 40 -4.86 -8.77 -19.22
C VAL A 40 -5.94 -7.75 -18.90
N PRO A 41 -7.12 -7.80 -19.55
CA PRO A 41 -8.26 -6.99 -19.13
C PRO A 41 -8.65 -7.38 -17.71
N GLY A 42 -8.64 -6.41 -16.79
CA GLY A 42 -9.07 -6.65 -15.41
C GLY A 42 -10.51 -7.16 -15.38
N GLY A 43 -10.71 -8.40 -14.93
CA GLY A 43 -12.02 -9.04 -14.81
C GLY A 43 -12.38 -10.05 -15.91
N ALA A 44 -11.54 -10.27 -16.92
CA ALA A 44 -11.75 -11.34 -17.89
C ALA A 44 -11.25 -12.69 -17.33
N ALA A 45 -12.16 -13.63 -17.07
CA ALA A 45 -11.83 -15.02 -16.72
C ALA A 45 -11.40 -15.86 -17.95
N VAL A 46 -10.95 -15.20 -19.03
CA VAL A 46 -10.68 -15.81 -20.34
C VAL A 46 -9.43 -15.25 -20.99
N CYS A 47 -8.75 -16.08 -21.78
CA CYS A 47 -7.55 -15.68 -22.51
C CYS A 47 -7.88 -14.62 -23.58
N PRO A 48 -7.21 -13.45 -23.64
CA PRO A 48 -7.48 -12.44 -24.67
C PRO A 48 -7.06 -12.90 -26.08
N VAL A 49 -6.30 -13.98 -26.20
CA VAL A 49 -5.81 -14.51 -27.48
C VAL A 49 -6.73 -15.60 -28.04
N CYS A 50 -7.29 -16.45 -27.19
CA CYS A 50 -8.05 -17.64 -27.64
C CYS A 50 -9.37 -17.88 -26.88
N ALA A 51 -9.74 -16.97 -25.98
CA ALA A 51 -10.93 -17.04 -25.12
C ALA A 51 -11.01 -18.28 -24.20
N ALA A 52 -9.95 -19.07 -24.06
CA ALA A 52 -9.91 -20.19 -23.13
C ALA A 52 -10.20 -19.71 -21.69
N PRO A 53 -11.19 -20.27 -20.98
CA PRO A 53 -11.50 -19.91 -19.60
C PRO A 53 -10.41 -20.42 -18.66
N TRP A 54 -10.07 -19.64 -17.64
CA TRP A 54 -9.07 -20.01 -16.63
C TRP A 54 -9.78 -20.60 -15.41
N ARG A 55 -9.27 -21.72 -14.85
CA ARG A 55 -9.94 -22.42 -13.74
C ARG A 55 -9.97 -21.61 -12.44
N ASP A 56 -8.92 -20.82 -12.17
CA ASP A 56 -8.81 -19.98 -10.98
C ASP A 56 -9.12 -18.50 -11.29
N ALA A 57 -10.39 -18.22 -11.61
CA ALA A 57 -10.88 -16.84 -11.57
C ALA A 57 -10.97 -16.39 -10.09
N PRO A 58 -10.50 -15.18 -9.71
CA PRO A 58 -10.64 -14.71 -8.34
C PRO A 58 -12.12 -14.65 -7.96
N SER A 59 -12.52 -15.50 -7.01
CA SER A 59 -13.89 -15.54 -6.49
C SER A 59 -14.14 -14.36 -5.55
N PRO A 60 -15.36 -13.79 -5.52
CA PRO A 60 -15.74 -12.83 -4.50
C PRO A 60 -15.82 -13.53 -3.12
N PRO A 61 -15.45 -12.85 -2.02
CA PRO A 61 -15.39 -13.49 -0.71
C PRO A 61 -16.79 -13.83 -0.19
N THR A 62 -17.03 -15.11 0.08
CA THR A 62 -18.16 -15.61 0.87
C THR A 62 -17.92 -15.30 2.36
N THR A 63 -18.87 -14.60 2.98
CA THR A 63 -18.90 -14.32 4.42
C THR A 63 -19.21 -15.61 5.18
N SER A 64 -18.19 -16.24 5.75
CA SER A 64 -18.35 -17.37 6.67
C SER A 64 -18.24 -16.88 8.10
N SER A 65 -19.35 -16.92 8.83
CA SER A 65 -19.44 -16.64 10.27
C SER A 65 -18.64 -17.65 11.08
N ILE A 66 -17.63 -17.18 11.82
CA ILE A 66 -16.91 -17.97 12.84
C ILE A 66 -17.62 -17.74 14.20
N PRO A 67 -17.88 -18.79 15.01
CA PRO A 67 -18.53 -18.63 16.31
C PRO A 67 -17.62 -17.92 17.31
N ALA A 68 -18.19 -16.96 18.03
CA ALA A 68 -17.56 -16.27 19.16
C ALA A 68 -17.42 -17.25 20.35
N ALA A 69 -16.19 -17.56 20.72
CA ALA A 69 -15.86 -18.26 21.96
C ALA A 69 -14.48 -17.81 22.46
N TYR A 70 -14.42 -16.59 22.98
CA TYR A 70 -13.65 -16.27 24.18
C TYR A 70 -14.34 -15.06 24.83
N ASP A 71 -14.88 -15.33 26.00
CA ASP A 71 -15.64 -14.46 26.88
C ASP A 71 -14.63 -13.94 27.91
N ASP A 72 -14.34 -12.64 27.87
CA ASP A 72 -13.58 -11.92 28.91
C ASP A 72 -14.31 -10.59 29.14
N ASP A 73 -15.51 -10.72 29.71
CA ASP A 73 -16.42 -9.63 30.05
C ASP A 73 -16.14 -9.20 31.50
N ASP A 74 -15.52 -8.04 31.69
CA ASP A 74 -15.56 -7.30 32.97
C ASP A 74 -16.65 -6.21 32.85
N PRO A 75 -17.72 -6.23 33.67
CA PRO A 75 -18.91 -5.43 33.44
C PRO A 75 -18.75 -3.98 33.92
N VAL A 76 -18.80 -3.01 33.01
CA VAL A 76 -18.90 -1.57 33.33
C VAL A 76 -20.35 -1.11 33.28
N GLU A 77 -20.82 -0.53 34.38
CA GLU A 77 -22.21 -0.07 34.60
C GLU A 77 -22.78 0.87 33.51
N PRO A 78 -24.10 0.81 33.24
CA PRO A 78 -24.74 1.57 32.17
C PRO A 78 -25.01 3.03 32.57
N VAL A 79 -24.33 3.97 31.93
CA VAL A 79 -24.71 5.39 31.92
C VAL A 79 -25.71 5.66 30.79
N ALA A 80 -26.87 6.21 31.17
CA ALA A 80 -28.01 6.57 30.32
C ALA A 80 -27.66 7.43 29.08
N PRO A 81 -28.53 7.46 28.04
CA PRO A 81 -28.16 7.85 26.69
C PRO A 81 -28.12 9.38 26.55
N ALA A 82 -26.94 9.97 26.76
CA ALA A 82 -26.62 11.24 26.11
C ALA A 82 -26.30 10.91 24.65
N ALA A 83 -27.11 11.44 23.73
CA ALA A 83 -26.96 11.33 22.29
C ALA A 83 -25.51 11.61 21.86
N ARG A 84 -24.72 10.54 21.70
CA ARG A 84 -23.40 10.60 21.11
C ARG A 84 -23.65 10.56 19.61
N ASN A 85 -23.54 11.70 18.96
CA ASN A 85 -23.36 11.73 17.52
C ASN A 85 -22.11 10.90 17.21
N SER A 86 -22.33 9.62 16.90
CA SER A 86 -21.37 8.78 16.20
C SER A 86 -21.25 9.34 14.79
N SER A 87 -20.50 10.44 14.65
CA SER A 87 -19.96 10.85 13.35
C SER A 87 -19.03 9.73 12.90
N GLY A 88 -19.55 8.92 11.98
CA GLY A 88 -18.98 7.64 11.58
C GLY A 88 -17.49 7.72 11.29
N GLY A 89 -16.73 6.90 12.01
CA GLY A 89 -15.44 6.44 11.53
C GLY A 89 -15.70 5.69 10.22
N GLY A 90 -15.51 6.40 9.10
CA GLY A 90 -15.59 5.84 7.76
C GLY A 90 -14.53 4.77 7.62
N GLY A 91 -14.84 3.55 8.04
CA GLY A 91 -14.05 2.34 7.88
C GLY A 91 -13.95 1.99 6.41
N GLY A 92 -13.20 2.80 5.67
CA GLY A 92 -12.84 2.49 4.31
C GLY A 92 -11.98 1.23 4.33
N VAL A 93 -12.45 0.19 3.66
CA VAL A 93 -11.70 -1.07 3.57
C VAL A 93 -10.41 -0.81 2.78
N LEU A 94 -9.27 -1.00 3.44
CA LEU A 94 -7.96 -1.04 2.79
C LEU A 94 -7.93 -2.25 1.84
N VAL A 95 -7.71 -2.02 0.55
CA VAL A 95 -7.59 -3.12 -0.41
C VAL A 95 -6.12 -3.50 -0.52
N LEU A 96 -5.77 -4.68 0.03
CA LEU A 96 -4.45 -5.28 -0.09
C LEU A 96 -4.46 -6.33 -1.20
N LYS A 97 -3.51 -6.25 -2.13
CA LYS A 97 -3.25 -7.30 -3.13
C LYS A 97 -1.81 -7.73 -3.02
N THR A 98 -1.57 -9.03 -2.95
CA THR A 98 -0.22 -9.59 -2.87
C THR A 98 0.07 -10.43 -4.10
N HIS A 99 1.30 -10.30 -4.60
CA HIS A 99 1.82 -11.12 -5.68
C HIS A 99 3.16 -11.70 -5.23
N CYS A 100 3.17 -12.99 -4.94
CA CYS A 100 4.39 -13.71 -4.62
C CYS A 100 5.10 -14.09 -5.92
N GLU A 101 6.43 -13.97 -5.94
CA GLU A 101 7.27 -14.48 -7.04
C GLU A 101 6.95 -15.95 -7.35
N TYR A 102 6.70 -16.75 -6.31
CA TYR A 102 6.19 -18.10 -6.39
C TYR A 102 4.84 -18.20 -5.67
N PRO A 103 3.72 -18.42 -6.37
CA PRO A 103 2.39 -18.52 -5.74
C PRO A 103 2.21 -19.79 -4.90
N ALA A 104 3.02 -20.82 -5.16
CA ALA A 104 3.08 -22.04 -4.35
C ALA A 104 4.48 -22.66 -4.41
N LEU A 105 4.89 -23.31 -3.32
CA LEU A 105 6.11 -24.12 -3.24
C LEU A 105 5.75 -25.58 -2.96
N SER A 106 6.47 -26.51 -3.59
CA SER A 106 6.28 -27.94 -3.36
C SER A 106 6.70 -28.33 -1.94
N ARG A 107 5.99 -29.31 -1.35
CA ARG A 107 6.26 -29.79 0.01
C ARG A 107 7.66 -30.42 0.08
N GLY A 108 8.64 -29.67 0.59
CA GLY A 108 10.05 -30.07 0.69
C GLY A 108 11.02 -29.17 -0.09
N ALA A 109 10.53 -28.24 -0.91
CA ALA A 109 11.38 -27.22 -1.53
C ALA A 109 11.50 -25.99 -0.62
N ALA A 110 12.72 -25.65 -0.21
CA ALA A 110 13.05 -24.39 0.43
C ALA A 110 13.75 -23.48 -0.59
N ARG A 111 13.43 -22.18 -0.55
CA ARG A 111 14.07 -21.16 -1.38
C ARG A 111 14.36 -19.93 -0.52
N ASP A 112 15.59 -19.48 -0.58
CA ASP A 112 16.03 -18.25 0.08
C ASP A 112 15.87 -17.06 -0.88
N GLY A 113 15.42 -15.92 -0.35
CA GLY A 113 15.34 -14.67 -1.10
C GLY A 113 14.25 -14.63 -2.17
N PHE A 114 12.97 -14.80 -1.80
CA PHE A 114 11.83 -14.60 -2.69
C PHE A 114 11.21 -13.21 -2.51
N ALA A 115 10.78 -12.59 -3.60
CA ALA A 115 10.09 -11.31 -3.56
C ALA A 115 8.57 -11.49 -3.39
N VAL A 116 7.96 -10.66 -2.53
CA VAL A 116 6.51 -10.51 -2.45
C VAL A 116 6.17 -9.05 -2.69
N LEU A 117 5.41 -8.80 -3.75
CA LEU A 117 4.88 -7.47 -4.06
C LEU A 117 3.55 -7.28 -3.35
N VAL A 118 3.47 -6.27 -2.47
CA VAL A 118 2.24 -5.89 -1.77
C VAL A 118 1.76 -4.56 -2.34
N HIS A 119 0.58 -4.57 -2.95
CA HIS A 119 -0.12 -3.38 -3.41
C HIS A 119 -1.23 -3.02 -2.43
N ALA A 120 -1.01 -1.97 -1.64
CA ALA A 120 -1.98 -1.41 -0.72
C ALA A 120 -2.68 -0.20 -1.34
N LYS A 121 -3.99 -0.28 -1.56
CA LYS A 121 -4.81 0.84 -2.06
C LYS A 121 -5.64 1.42 -0.93
N ALA A 122 -5.38 2.68 -0.60
CA ALA A 122 -6.20 3.43 0.35
C ALA A 122 -7.64 3.60 -0.17
N PRO A 123 -8.65 3.50 0.71
CA PRO A 123 -10.04 3.77 0.35
C PRO A 123 -10.21 5.25 -0.06
N ALA A 124 -11.17 5.53 -0.95
CA ALA A 124 -11.54 6.91 -1.28
C ALA A 124 -12.11 7.57 -0.02
N ALA A 125 -11.38 8.55 0.52
CA ALA A 125 -11.56 9.02 1.89
C ALA A 125 -12.89 9.77 2.09
N ALA A 126 -13.66 9.32 3.08
CA ALA A 126 -14.60 10.16 3.81
C ALA A 126 -13.81 10.88 4.91
N GLY A 127 -13.33 12.09 4.62
CA GLY A 127 -12.57 12.93 5.58
C GLY A 127 -11.20 12.38 5.97
N ARG A 128 -10.30 13.28 6.36
CA ARG A 128 -8.99 12.92 6.93
C ARG A 128 -9.18 12.58 8.41
N ALA A 129 -8.64 11.44 8.85
CA ALA A 129 -8.58 11.13 10.28
C ALA A 129 -7.67 12.14 11.00
N PRO A 130 -7.98 12.50 12.26
CA PRO A 130 -7.11 13.37 13.06
C PRO A 130 -5.67 12.83 13.11
N LEU A 131 -4.68 13.69 12.90
CA LEU A 131 -3.26 13.35 13.02
C LEU A 131 -2.66 13.84 14.34
N ASP A 132 -1.72 13.06 14.85
CA ASP A 132 -0.86 13.43 15.97
C ASP A 132 0.58 13.52 15.46
N LEU A 133 1.08 14.74 15.28
CA LEU A 133 2.38 15.03 14.69
C LEU A 133 3.35 15.49 15.79
N VAL A 134 4.47 14.78 15.93
CA VAL A 134 5.58 15.19 16.81
C VAL A 134 6.76 15.61 15.93
N THR A 135 7.17 16.87 16.03
CA THR A 135 8.33 17.41 15.29
C THR A 135 9.48 17.63 16.25
N VAL A 136 10.67 17.11 15.91
CA VAL A 136 11.90 17.35 16.68
C VAL A 136 12.77 18.30 15.86
N LEU A 137 13.03 19.49 16.40
CA LEU A 137 13.73 20.57 15.70
C LEU A 137 15.09 20.81 16.33
N ASP A 138 16.15 20.78 15.51
CA ASP A 138 17.47 21.24 15.91
C ASP A 138 17.49 22.78 16.03
N VAL A 139 17.85 23.27 17.22
CA VAL A 139 18.05 24.69 17.53
C VAL A 139 19.49 24.99 17.96
N SER A 140 20.42 24.09 17.63
CA SER A 140 21.85 24.27 17.86
C SER A 140 22.39 25.56 17.24
N THR A 141 23.56 25.99 17.68
CA THR A 141 24.23 27.21 17.20
C THR A 141 24.41 27.21 15.67
N SER A 142 24.52 26.04 15.03
CA SER A 142 24.62 25.90 13.57
C SER A 142 23.34 26.30 12.82
N MET A 143 22.19 26.24 13.50
CA MET A 143 20.88 26.60 12.98
C MET A 143 20.59 28.11 13.13
N THR A 144 21.46 28.87 13.79
CA THR A 144 21.32 30.32 13.97
C THR A 144 21.22 31.06 12.63
N GLY A 145 20.49 32.18 12.62
CA GLY A 145 20.31 33.02 11.45
C GLY A 145 19.21 32.49 10.51
N ASP A 146 19.47 32.55 9.22
CA ASP A 146 18.45 32.32 8.18
C ASP A 146 17.89 30.89 8.20
N LYS A 147 18.66 29.91 8.66
CA LYS A 147 18.23 28.50 8.74
C LYS A 147 17.08 28.33 9.73
N LEU A 148 17.20 28.87 10.95
CA LEU A 148 16.12 28.83 11.93
C LEU A 148 14.92 29.67 11.47
N ALA A 149 15.15 30.79 10.78
CA ALA A 149 14.07 31.57 10.20
C ALA A 149 13.29 30.78 9.13
N LEU A 150 14.00 30.02 8.29
CA LEU A 150 13.40 29.14 7.29
C LEU A 150 12.65 27.98 7.92
N VAL A 151 13.20 27.36 8.97
CA VAL A 151 12.52 26.29 9.73
C VAL A 151 11.23 26.81 10.36
N LYS A 152 11.25 28.00 10.96
CA LYS A 152 10.03 28.64 11.51
C LYS A 152 8.98 28.88 10.43
N ARG A 153 9.39 29.36 9.25
CA ARG A 153 8.48 29.57 8.11
C ARG A 153 7.90 28.25 7.60
N ALA A 154 8.73 27.21 7.49
CA ALA A 154 8.29 25.89 7.08
C ALA A 154 7.32 25.27 8.10
N MET A 155 7.58 25.42 9.40
CA MET A 155 6.66 24.97 10.43
C MET A 155 5.35 25.76 10.42
N GLY A 156 5.37 27.05 10.09
CA GLY A 156 4.14 27.83 9.87
C GLY A 156 3.25 27.19 8.80
N PHE A 157 3.84 26.81 7.65
CA PHE A 157 3.11 26.12 6.59
C PHE A 157 2.55 24.75 7.03
N VAL A 158 3.29 24.01 7.86
CA VAL A 158 2.80 22.74 8.42
C VAL A 158 1.59 22.99 9.30
N ILE A 159 1.65 23.98 10.20
CA ILE A 159 0.53 24.35 11.08
C ILE A 159 -0.69 24.77 10.27
N ASP A 160 -0.52 25.56 9.20
CA ASP A 160 -1.60 25.97 8.32
C ASP A 160 -2.24 24.80 7.55
N SER A 161 -1.51 23.70 7.39
CA SER A 161 -1.98 22.47 6.75
C SER A 161 -2.68 21.51 7.73
N LEU A 162 -2.61 21.76 9.04
CA LEU A 162 -3.27 20.94 10.06
C LEU A 162 -4.75 21.33 10.18
N GLY A 163 -5.61 20.34 10.42
CA GLY A 163 -7.02 20.51 10.69
C GLY A 163 -7.29 20.75 12.17
N ALA A 164 -8.50 21.24 12.50
CA ALA A 164 -8.89 21.57 13.88
C ALA A 164 -8.85 20.39 14.87
N ALA A 165 -8.91 19.15 14.36
CA ALA A 165 -8.84 17.94 15.18
C ALA A 165 -7.41 17.40 15.36
N ASP A 166 -6.42 17.94 14.66
CA ASP A 166 -5.04 17.47 14.71
C ASP A 166 -4.30 18.01 15.94
N ARG A 167 -3.30 17.24 16.39
CA ARG A 167 -2.40 17.61 17.48
C ARG A 167 -0.98 17.78 16.94
N LEU A 168 -0.30 18.80 17.40
CA LEU A 168 1.10 19.09 17.08
C LEU A 168 1.89 19.24 18.38
N SER A 169 2.97 18.47 18.51
CA SER A 169 3.98 18.62 19.54
C SER A 169 5.31 18.99 18.90
N VAL A 170 6.00 19.98 19.47
CA VAL A 170 7.30 20.45 18.97
C VAL A 170 8.34 20.29 20.07
N VAL A 171 9.36 19.48 19.81
CA VAL A 171 10.48 19.24 20.72
C VAL A 171 11.71 19.93 20.15
N ALA A 172 12.22 20.95 20.83
CA ALA A 172 13.48 21.58 20.48
C ALA A 172 14.65 20.77 21.06
N PHE A 173 15.66 20.52 20.24
CA PHE A 173 16.90 19.85 20.63
C PHE A 173 18.09 20.74 20.33
N ALA A 174 19.00 20.86 21.29
CA ALA A 174 20.32 21.48 21.13
C ALA A 174 21.34 20.66 21.91
N THR A 175 22.63 20.84 21.60
CA THR A 175 23.74 20.20 22.32
C THR A 175 23.81 20.58 23.81
N ASP A 176 23.15 21.67 24.21
CA ASP A 176 22.92 22.01 25.62
C ASP A 176 21.42 21.93 25.91
N ALA A 177 21.00 21.00 26.77
CA ALA A 177 19.64 20.95 27.28
C ALA A 177 19.35 22.21 28.12
N ARG A 178 18.60 23.16 27.56
CA ARG A 178 17.92 24.20 28.36
C ARG A 178 16.43 23.91 28.30
N GLY A 179 15.91 23.30 29.37
CA GLY A 179 14.47 23.27 29.62
C GLY A 179 14.00 24.70 29.90
N CYS A 180 13.18 25.26 29.03
CA CYS A 180 12.40 26.45 29.38
C CYS A 180 11.20 26.00 30.21
N SER A 181 11.34 26.07 31.53
CA SER A 181 10.19 26.12 32.43
C SER A 181 9.55 27.51 32.31
N ALA A 182 8.21 27.51 32.24
CA ALA A 182 7.39 28.69 32.47
C ALA A 182 7.05 28.78 33.96
#